data_AF-A0A8T4EQ84-F1
#
_entry.id   AF-A0A8T4EQ84-F1
#
_cell.length_a   1.000
_cell.length_b   1.000
_cell.length_c   1.000
_cell.angle_alpha   90.00
_cell.angle_beta   90.00
_cell.angle_gamma   90.00
#
_symmetry.space_group_name_H-M   'P 1'
#
loop_
_entity.id
_entity.type
_entity.pdbx_description
1 polymer ?
#
loop_
_entity_poly.entity_id
_entity_poly.type
_entity_poly.pdbx_seq_one_letter_code
_entity_poly.pdbx_strand_id
1 'polypeptide(L)' 'MPYTPREDSFLLAEAVKKEAFGDVLDMGTGSGIQAEAAKAKAKSVTASDISKEAVAAVRKKGIKAIQS' A
#
# COMPACT_ATOMS: atom_id res chain seq x y z
N MET A 1 -6.88 3.54 14.27
CA MET A 1 -5.44 3.57 13.92
C MET A 1 -5.22 2.46 12.90
N PRO A 2 -4.60 2.73 11.74
CA PRO A 2 -4.38 1.68 10.74
C PRO A 2 -3.49 0.56 11.31
N TYR A 3 -3.65 -0.66 10.77
CA TYR A 3 -2.88 -1.84 11.17
C TYR A 3 -1.38 -1.55 11.20
N THR A 4 -0.72 -1.87 12.30
CA THR A 4 0.74 -1.72 12.42
C THR A 4 1.44 -2.85 11.66
N PRO A 5 2.39 -2.56 10.75
CA PRO A 5 3.15 -3.60 10.05
C PRO A 5 3.80 -4.59 11.01
N ARG A 6 3.77 -5.87 10.65
CA ARG A 6 4.47 -6.96 11.34
C ARG A 6 5.44 -7.65 10.38
N GLU A 7 6.15 -8.67 10.86
CA GLU A 7 7.20 -9.37 10.10
C GLU A 7 6.74 -9.82 8.71
N ASP A 8 5.53 -10.38 8.63
CA ASP A 8 4.85 -10.77 7.38
C ASP A 8 4.74 -9.60 6.37
N SER A 9 4.44 -8.41 6.88
CA SER A 9 4.26 -7.20 6.11
C SER A 9 5.61 -6.74 5.52
N PHE A 10 6.69 -6.84 6.29
CA PHE A 10 8.04 -6.52 5.81
C PHE A 10 8.55 -7.55 4.80
N LEU A 11 8.31 -8.84 5.05
CA LEU A 11 8.67 -9.91 4.11
C LEU A 11 8.01 -9.69 2.75
N LEU A 12 6.71 -9.39 2.73
CA LEU A 12 5.99 -9.09 1.49
C LEU A 12 6.49 -7.81 0.82
N ALA A 13 6.80 -6.76 1.61
CA ALA A 13 7.28 -5.49 1.06
C ALA A 13 8.60 -5.64 0.30
N GLU A 14 9.50 -6.52 0.74
CA GLU A 14 10.74 -6.80 0.02
C GLU A 14 10.50 -7.53 -1.31
N ALA A 15 9.51 -8.41 -1.38
CA ALA A 15 9.09 -9.01 -2.65
C ALA A 15 8.44 -7.97 -3.57
N VAL A 16 7.54 -7.14 -3.05
CA VAL A 16 6.86 -6.08 -3.82
C VAL A 16 7.86 -5.08 -4.41
N LYS A 17 8.87 -4.64 -3.65
CA LYS A 17 9.94 -3.76 -4.17
C LYS A 17 10.69 -4.36 -5.36
N LYS A 18 10.82 -5.69 -5.40
CA LYS A 18 11.56 -6.41 -6.46
C LYS A 18 10.68 -6.66 -7.67
N GLU A 19 9.45 -7.09 -7.43
CA GLU A 19 8.59 -7.71 -8.47
C GLU A 19 7.47 -6.79 -8.96
N ALA A 20 7.09 -5.71 -8.25
CA ALA A 20 5.99 -4.86 -8.69
C ALA A 20 6.33 -4.06 -9.95
N PHE A 21 5.42 -4.05 -10.92
CA PHE A 21 5.54 -3.30 -12.18
C PHE A 21 4.17 -2.87 -12.72
N GLY A 22 4.16 -1.88 -13.61
CA GLY A 22 2.93 -1.43 -14.27
C GLY A 22 1.97 -0.69 -13.33
N ASP A 23 0.67 -0.88 -13.54
CA ASP A 23 -0.38 -0.27 -12.73
C ASP A 23 -0.78 -1.24 -11.60
N VAL A 24 -0.51 -0.85 -10.34
CA VAL A 24 -0.62 -1.72 -9.15
C VAL A 24 -1.81 -1.34 -8.28
N LEU A 25 -2.55 -2.35 -7.83
CA LEU A 25 -3.59 -2.23 -6.80
C LEU A 25 -3.12 -2.88 -5.49
N ASP A 26 -2.96 -2.07 -4.43
CA ASP A 26 -2.73 -2.55 -3.06
C ASP A 26 -4.06 -2.68 -2.32
N MET A 27 -4.61 -3.89 -2.29
CA MET A 27 -5.90 -4.20 -1.70
C MET A 27 -5.76 -4.56 -0.21
N GLY A 28 -6.59 -3.97 0.65
CA GLY A 28 -6.44 -4.12 2.10
C GLY A 28 -5.19 -3.41 2.60
N THR A 29 -4.96 -2.18 2.10
CA THR A 29 -3.68 -1.48 2.22
C THR A 29 -3.24 -1.24 3.67
N GLY A 30 -4.18 -1.14 4.62
CA GLY A 30 -3.89 -0.97 6.03
C GLY A 30 -3.00 0.25 6.32
N SER A 31 -1.73 -0.01 6.65
CA SER A 31 -0.73 1.05 6.84
C SER A 31 -0.23 1.70 5.55
N GLY A 32 -0.40 1.03 4.40
CA GLY A 32 0.16 1.43 3.11
C GLY A 32 1.54 0.86 2.80
N ILE A 33 2.09 -0.04 3.61
CA ILE A 33 3.47 -0.53 3.44
C ILE A 33 3.71 -1.19 2.08
N GLN A 34 2.74 -1.95 1.54
CA GLN A 34 2.87 -2.57 0.22
C GLN A 34 2.73 -1.54 -0.90
N ALA A 35 1.78 -0.61 -0.79
CA ALA A 35 1.67 0.50 -1.72
C ALA A 35 2.95 1.36 -1.78
N GLU A 36 3.60 1.63 -0.65
CA GLU A 36 4.89 2.32 -0.60
C GLU A 36 6.01 1.52 -1.25
N ALA A 37 6.10 0.22 -0.97
CA ALA A 37 7.05 -0.69 -1.60
C ALA A 37 6.90 -0.69 -3.13
N ALA A 38 5.66 -0.72 -3.63
CA ALA A 38 5.37 -0.75 -5.06
C ALA A 38 5.81 0.54 -5.78
N LYS A 39 5.81 1.71 -5.11
CA LYS A 39 6.22 3.00 -5.71
C LYS A 39 7.64 2.99 -6.26
N ALA A 40 8.50 2.09 -5.81
CA ALA A 40 9.89 2.02 -6.29
C ALA A 40 9.98 1.67 -7.78
N LYS A 41 9.02 0.92 -8.32
CA LYS A 41 9.06 0.38 -9.70
C LYS A 41 7.74 0.47 -10.47
N ALA A 42 6.61 0.58 -9.78
CA ALA A 42 5.31 0.67 -10.42
C ALA A 42 5.15 2.00 -11.17
N LYS A 43 4.46 1.96 -12.32
CA LYS A 43 4.04 3.13 -13.08
C LYS A 43 2.99 3.94 -12.30
N SER A 44 2.05 3.24 -11.66
CA SER A 44 1.07 3.85 -10.78
C SER A 44 0.68 2.89 -9.66
N VAL A 45 0.26 3.45 -8.51
CA VAL A 45 -0.21 2.68 -7.37
C VAL A 45 -1.53 3.26 -6.91
N THR A 46 -2.56 2.41 -6.83
CA THR A 46 -3.83 2.71 -6.16
C THR A 46 -3.98 1.78 -4.97
N ALA A 47 -4.35 2.31 -3.82
CA ALA A 47 -4.60 1.56 -2.61
C ALA A 47 -6.12 1.48 -2.31
N SER A 48 -6.56 0.40 -1.69
CA SER A 48 -7.96 0.23 -1.27
C SER A 48 -8.03 -0.32 0.16
N ASP A 49 -8.95 0.21 0.96
CA ASP A 49 -9.28 -0.33 2.28
C ASP A 49 -10.75 -0.06 2.63
N ILE A 50 -11.32 -0.89 3.49
CA ILE A 50 -12.64 -0.64 4.07
C ILE A 50 -12.59 0.45 5.16
N SER A 51 -11.44 0.57 5.85
CA SER A 51 -11.22 1.57 6.90
C SER A 51 -10.97 2.96 6.31
N LYS A 52 -11.81 3.92 6.69
CA LYS A 52 -11.61 5.34 6.38
C LYS A 52 -10.30 5.87 6.92
N GLU A 53 -9.89 5.41 8.10
CA GLU A 53 -8.64 5.81 8.74
C GLU A 53 -7.42 5.33 7.95
N ALA A 54 -7.44 4.08 7.46
CA ALA A 54 -6.39 3.54 6.60
C ALA A 54 -6.27 4.35 5.30
N VAL A 55 -7.40 4.58 4.61
CA VAL A 55 -7.45 5.40 3.40
C VAL A 55 -6.89 6.81 3.64
N ALA A 56 -7.28 7.46 4.74
CA ALA A 56 -6.77 8.78 5.09
C ALA A 56 -5.26 8.77 5.40
N ALA A 57 -4.78 7.74 6.10
CA ALA A 57 -3.36 7.59 6.42
C ALA A 57 -2.51 7.38 5.15
N VAL A 58 -2.97 6.56 4.21
CA VAL A 58 -2.28 6.29 2.94
C VAL A 58 -2.29 7.52 2.03
N ARG A 59 -3.40 8.28 1.98
CA ARG A 59 -3.46 9.55 1.23
C ARG A 59 -2.43 10.57 1.74
N LYS A 60 -2.19 10.64 3.05
CA LYS A 60 -1.16 11.52 3.64
C LYS A 60 0.26 11.17 3.17
N LYS A 61 0.49 9.95 2.70
CA LYS A 61 1.77 9.50 2.11
C LYS A 61 1.87 9.80 0.61
N GLY A 62 0.89 10.52 0.04
CA GLY A 62 0.85 10.86 -1.38
C GLY A 62 0.52 9.68 -2.29
N ILE A 63 -0.20 8.68 -1.78
CA ILE A 63 -0.68 7.52 -2.55
C ILE A 63 -2.18 7.69 -2.80
N LYS A 64 -2.61 7.45 -4.04
CA LYS A 64 -4.04 7.42 -4.38
C LYS A 64 -4.68 6.27 -3.61
N ALA A 65 -5.67 6.56 -2.76
CA ALA A 65 -6.41 5.53 -2.04
C ALA A 65 -7.92 5.73 -2.14
N ILE A 66 -8.65 4.63 -2.26
CA ILE A 66 -10.12 4.55 -2.32
C ILE A 66 -10.66 3.78 -1.11
N GLN A 67 -11.86 4.11 -0.67
CA GLN A 67 -12.58 3.32 0.34
C GLN A 67 -13.50 2.35 -0.39
N SER A 68 -13.43 1.04 -0.08
CA SER A 68 -14.23 -0.02 -0.70
C SER A 68 -14.95 -0.88 0.33
#